data_AF-A0A0S8K098-F1
#
_entry.id   AF-A0A0S8K098-F1
#
_cell.length_a   1.000
_cell.length_b   1.000
_cell.length_c   1.000
_cell.angle_alpha   90.00
_cell.angle_beta   90.00
_cell.angle_gamma   90.00
#
_symmetry.space_group_name_H-M   'P 1'
#
loop_
_entity.id
_entity.type
_entity.pdbx_description
1 polymer ?
#
loop_
_entity_poly.entity_id
_entity_poly.type
_entity_poly.pdbx_seq_one_letter_code
_entity_poly.pdbx_strand_id
1 'polypeptide(L)'
;MVMAKWFGDDWMRTQWRPMMAIVYMIINLCDFLVFPIVWTLLQIHGEGKVAQQWVPLTLSNGGLFHMAFGAILGVAAWTRGQEKVEEVRNAKAN
;
A
#
# COMPACT_ATOMS: atom_id res chain seq x y z
N MET A 1 6.01 28.12 1.48
CA MET A 1 4.77 28.26 2.28
C MET A 1 3.54 27.53 1.71
N VAL A 2 3.59 26.98 0.48
CA VAL A 2 2.42 26.29 -0.13
C VAL A 2 2.22 24.86 0.41
N MET A 3 3.29 24.16 0.78
CA MET A 3 3.21 22.76 1.23
C MET A 3 2.58 22.60 2.63
N ALA A 4 2.76 23.57 3.53
CA ALA A 4 2.20 23.53 4.88
C ALA A 4 0.67 23.65 4.92
N LYS A 5 0.04 24.19 3.86
CA LYS A 5 -1.42 24.29 3.78
C LYS A 5 -2.10 22.95 3.48
N TRP A 6 -1.43 22.06 2.75
CA TRP A 6 -1.96 20.76 2.34
C TRP A 6 -1.62 19.65 3.33
N PHE A 7 -0.44 19.76 3.95
CA PHE A 7 0.02 18.87 4.99
C PHE A 7 0.16 19.70 6.26
N GLY A 8 -0.95 19.84 7.01
CA GLY A 8 -0.90 20.46 8.34
C GLY A 8 0.13 19.75 9.23
N ASP A 9 0.61 20.44 10.27
CA ASP A 9 1.74 20.00 11.11
C ASP A 9 1.61 18.56 11.68
N ASP A 10 0.42 17.98 11.69
CA ASP A 10 0.12 16.65 12.19
C ASP A 10 0.06 15.54 11.11
N TRP A 11 0.14 15.85 9.81
CA TRP A 11 -0.06 14.88 8.72
C TRP A 11 0.89 13.68 8.78
N MET A 12 2.18 13.92 9.06
CA MET A 12 3.19 12.87 9.21
C MET A 12 2.89 11.91 10.37
N ARG A 13 2.19 12.39 11.42
CA ARG A 13 1.82 11.60 12.59
C ARG A 13 0.54 10.81 12.37
N THR A 14 -0.50 11.46 11.84
CA THR A 14 -1.85 10.86 11.80
C THR A 14 -2.22 10.24 10.47
N GLN A 15 -1.82 10.85 9.35
CA GLN A 15 -2.28 10.44 8.01
C GLN A 15 -1.27 9.57 7.26
N TRP A 16 0.03 9.70 7.53
CA TRP A 16 1.06 8.92 6.82
C TRP A 16 0.86 7.39 6.99
N ARG A 17 0.59 6.92 8.22
CA ARG A 17 0.39 5.50 8.53
C ARG A 17 -0.75 4.85 7.71
N PRO A 18 -1.98 5.41 7.67
CA PRO A 18 -3.04 4.86 6.83
C PRO A 18 -2.77 5.06 5.33
N MET A 19 -2.11 6.15 4.92
CA MET A 19 -1.80 6.39 3.50
C MET A 19 -0.86 5.34 2.92
N MET A 20 0.10 4.82 3.70
CA MET A 20 0.97 3.72 3.22
C MET A 20 0.18 2.45 2.89
N ALA A 21 -0.88 2.14 3.64
CA ALA A 21 -1.75 0.99 3.37
C ALA A 21 -2.57 1.20 2.09
N ILE A 22 -3.08 2.42 1.89
CA ILE A 22 -3.84 2.78 0.69
C ILE A 22 -2.97 2.68 -0.55
N VAL A 23 -1.76 3.23 -0.51
CA VAL A 23 -0.79 3.14 -1.61
C VAL A 23 -0.47 1.69 -1.95
N TYR A 24 -0.21 0.85 -0.93
CA TYR A 24 0.02 -0.58 -1.13
C TYR A 24 -1.13 -1.27 -1.85
N MET A 25 -2.37 -1.02 -1.40
CA MET A 25 -3.56 -1.63 -2.00
C MET A 25 -3.80 -1.17 -3.43
N ILE A 26 -3.60 0.12 -3.72
CA ILE A 26 -3.73 0.66 -5.09
C ILE A 26 -2.72 0.01 -6.02
N ILE A 27 -1.45 -0.08 -5.62
CA ILE A 27 -0.40 -0.67 -6.46
C ILE A 27 -0.72 -2.14 -6.76
N ASN A 28 -1.10 -2.92 -5.75
CA ASN A 28 -1.46 -4.32 -5.95
C ASN A 28 -2.72 -4.50 -6.81
N LEU A 29 -3.71 -3.63 -6.66
CA LEU A 29 -4.92 -3.64 -7.47
C LEU A 29 -4.58 -3.35 -8.94
N CYS A 30 -3.72 -2.35 -9.19
CA CYS A 30 -3.25 -2.05 -10.53
C CYS A 30 -2.50 -3.24 -11.13
N ASP A 31 -1.58 -3.85 -10.40
CA ASP A 31 -0.70 -4.89 -10.93
C ASP A 31 -1.39 -6.26 -11.11
N PHE A 32 -2.35 -6.61 -10.27
CA PHE A 32 -3.05 -7.90 -10.36
C PHE A 32 -4.41 -7.84 -11.06
N LEU A 33 -5.03 -6.67 -11.20
CA LEU A 33 -6.34 -6.54 -11.85
C LEU A 33 -6.26 -5.67 -13.10
N VAL A 34 -5.84 -4.41 -12.96
CA VAL A 34 -5.96 -3.43 -14.05
C VAL A 34 -5.01 -3.77 -15.20
N PHE A 35 -3.72 -3.96 -14.92
CA PHE A 35 -2.72 -4.19 -15.96
C PHE A 35 -2.89 -5.52 -16.68
N PRO A 36 -3.21 -6.66 -16.04
CA PRO A 36 -3.52 -7.91 -16.76
C PRO A 36 -4.69 -7.77 -17.73
N ILE A 37 -5.75 -7.05 -17.34
CA ILE A 37 -6.91 -6.82 -18.20
C ILE A 37 -6.51 -5.94 -19.39
N VAL A 38 -5.85 -4.80 -19.13
CA VAL A 38 -5.40 -3.89 -20.17
C VAL A 38 -4.43 -4.59 -21.13
N TRP A 39 -3.48 -5.37 -20.62
CA TRP A 39 -2.50 -6.13 -21.40
C TRP A 39 -3.16 -7.16 -22.31
N THR A 40 -4.21 -7.83 -21.81
CA THR A 40 -4.99 -8.79 -22.59
C THR A 40 -5.77 -8.09 -23.71
N LEU A 41 -6.41 -6.97 -23.42
CA LEU A 41 -7.14 -6.18 -24.42
C LEU A 41 -6.21 -5.65 -25.51
N LEU A 42 -5.03 -5.15 -25.16
CA LEU A 42 -4.05 -4.66 -26.12
C LEU A 42 -3.57 -5.75 -27.08
N GLN A 43 -3.32 -6.97 -26.58
CA GLN A 43 -2.92 -8.11 -27.44
C GLN A 43 -4.03 -8.54 -28.40
N ILE A 44 -5.29 -8.52 -27.96
CA ILE A 44 -6.44 -8.84 -28.81
C ILE A 44 -6.56 -7.84 -29.96
N HIS A 45 -6.39 -6.54 -29.70
CA HIS A 45 -6.47 -5.49 -30.72
C HIS A 45 -5.28 -5.47 -31.69
N GLY A 46 -4.09 -5.91 -31.24
CA GLY A 46 -2.88 -5.93 -32.05
C GLY A 46 -2.82 -7.13 -33.02
N GLU A 47 -2.78 -8.35 -32.47
CA GLU A 47 -2.48 -9.57 -33.23
C GLU A 47 -3.62 -10.60 -33.22
N GLY A 48 -4.73 -10.30 -32.53
CA GLY A 48 -5.90 -11.19 -32.45
C GLY A 48 -5.67 -12.46 -31.63
N LYS A 49 -4.53 -12.58 -30.93
CA LYS A 49 -4.16 -13.71 -30.08
C LYS A 49 -3.52 -13.22 -28.79
N VAL A 50 -3.93 -13.80 -27.66
CA VAL A 50 -3.28 -13.55 -26.35
C VAL A 50 -2.15 -14.55 -26.19
N ALA A 51 -0.94 -14.16 -26.60
CA ALA A 51 0.23 -15.03 -26.61
C ALA A 51 1.10 -14.87 -25.36
N GLN A 52 1.02 -13.75 -24.66
CA GLN A 52 1.87 -13.42 -23.51
C GLN A 52 1.03 -13.07 -22.28
N GLN A 53 1.28 -13.77 -21.18
CA GLN A 53 0.67 -13.43 -19.89
C GLN A 53 1.35 -12.20 -19.27
N TRP A 54 0.59 -11.37 -18.55
CA TRP A 54 1.17 -10.31 -17.72
C TRP A 54 2.03 -10.92 -16.61
N VAL A 55 3.25 -10.40 -16.45
CA VAL A 55 4.15 -10.75 -15.34
C VAL A 55 4.05 -9.62 -14.31
N PRO A 56 3.48 -9.88 -13.12
CA PRO A 56 3.30 -8.85 -12.11
C PRO A 56 4.62 -8.25 -11.64
N LEU A 57 4.68 -6.91 -11.59
CA LEU A 57 5.86 -6.18 -11.16
C LEU A 57 6.07 -6.25 -9.64
N THR A 58 5.02 -6.33 -8.84
CA THR A 58 5.11 -6.44 -7.38
C THR A 58 5.62 -7.80 -6.92
N LEU A 59 5.53 -8.82 -7.76
CA LEU A 59 6.15 -10.14 -7.56
C LEU A 59 7.59 -10.22 -8.10
N SER A 60 8.07 -9.18 -8.77
CA SER A 60 9.45 -9.13 -9.26
C SER A 60 10.45 -9.28 -8.11
N ASN A 61 11.59 -9.89 -8.43
CA ASN A 61 12.65 -10.21 -7.50
C ASN A 61 12.19 -11.02 -6.26
N GLY A 62 11.22 -11.92 -6.43
CA GLY A 62 10.70 -12.75 -5.34
C GLY A 62 9.69 -12.04 -4.43
N GLY A 63 9.07 -10.95 -4.90
CA GLY A 63 8.04 -10.24 -4.14
C GLY A 63 8.57 -9.32 -3.05
N LEU A 64 9.79 -8.79 -3.21
CA LEU A 64 10.40 -7.86 -2.23
C LEU A 64 9.51 -6.64 -1.94
N PHE A 65 8.71 -6.21 -2.89
CA PHE A 65 7.72 -5.14 -2.69
C PHE A 65 6.74 -5.50 -1.57
N HIS A 66 6.15 -6.70 -1.59
CA HIS A 66 5.22 -7.16 -0.56
C HIS A 66 5.91 -7.35 0.79
N MET A 67 7.14 -7.85 0.79
CA MET A 67 7.93 -7.99 2.02
C MET A 67 8.22 -6.63 2.67
N ALA A 68 8.64 -5.64 1.88
CA ALA A 68 8.91 -4.29 2.36
C ALA A 68 7.66 -3.60 2.91
N PHE A 69 6.55 -3.64 2.16
CA PHE A 69 5.28 -3.09 2.64
C PHE A 69 4.71 -3.86 3.83
N GLY A 70 4.89 -5.18 3.88
CA GLY A 70 4.54 -6.01 5.03
C GLY A 70 5.28 -5.56 6.30
N ALA A 71 6.57 -5.24 6.20
CA ALA A 71 7.34 -4.69 7.30
C ALA A 71 6.84 -3.30 7.72
N ILE A 72 6.62 -2.37 6.76
CA ILE A 72 6.14 -1.01 7.04
C ILE A 72 4.77 -1.03 7.73
N LEU A 73 3.81 -1.76 7.17
CA LEU A 73 2.45 -1.86 7.71
C LEU A 73 2.43 -2.63 9.02
N GLY A 74 3.27 -3.67 9.16
CA GLY A 74 3.42 -4.43 10.40
C GLY A 74 3.89 -3.55 11.56
N VAL A 75 4.95 -2.76 11.35
CA VAL A 75 5.46 -1.82 12.36
C VAL A 75 4.42 -0.72 12.66
N ALA A 76 3.74 -0.20 11.63
CA ALA A 76 2.70 0.81 11.82
C ALA A 76 1.48 0.28 12.62
N ALA A 77 1.09 -0.98 12.41
CA ALA A 77 0.02 -1.63 13.17
C ALA A 77 0.46 -1.90 14.62
N TRP A 78 1.70 -2.38 14.82
CA TRP A 78 2.26 -2.63 16.15
C TRP A 78 2.30 -1.36 17.00
N THR A 79 2.83 -0.26 16.46
CA THR A 79 2.93 1.03 17.16
C THR A 79 1.56 1.56 17.59
N ARG A 80 0.52 1.46 16.74
CA ARG A 80 -0.87 1.80 17.14
C ARG A 80 -1.40 0.89 18.24
N GLY A 81 -1.05 -0.39 18.21
CA GLY A 81 -1.39 -1.33 19.28
C GLY A 81 -0.78 -0.91 20.63
N GLN A 82 0.49 -0.51 20.62
CA GLN A 82 1.16 -0.01 21.83
C GLN A 82 0.50 1.27 22.36
N GLU A 83 0.22 2.26 21.49
CA GLU A 83 -0.50 3.49 21.85
C GLU A 83 -1.82 3.17 22.58
N LYS A 84 -2.57 2.15 22.11
CA LYS A 84 -3.83 1.75 22.76
C LYS A 84 -3.64 1.01 24.09
N VAL A 85 -2.62 0.16 24.20
CA VAL A 85 -2.30 -0.55 25.45
C VAL A 85 -1.92 0.45 26.55
N GLU A 86 -1.14 1.48 26.20
CA GLU A 86 -0.76 2.52 27.16
C GLU A 86 -1.95 3.36 27.63
N GLU A 87 -2.87 3.71 26.73
CA GLU A 87 -4.11 4.40 27.06
C GLU A 87 -4.94 3.61 28.08
N VAL A 88 -5.13 2.30 27.84
CA VAL A 88 -5.86 1.41 28.76
C VAL A 88 -5.13 1.24 30.09
N ARG A 89 -3.79 1.16 30.09
CA ARG A 89 -2.98 1.08 31.31
C ARG A 89 -3.17 2.32 32.18
N ASN A 90 -3.09 3.51 31.58
CA ASN A 90 -3.23 4.78 32.30
C ASN A 90 -4.67 4.97 32.84
N ALA A 91 -5.69 4.52 32.09
CA ALA A 91 -7.08 4.56 32.54
C ALA A 91 -7.36 3.67 33.77
N LYS A 92 -6.59 2.59 33.96
CA LYS A 92 -6.70 1.70 35.13
C LYS A 92 -5.92 2.19 36.36
N ALA A 93 -4.97 3.11 36.16
CA ALA A 93 -4.12 3.63 37.23
C ALA A 93 -4.73 4.86 37.95
N ASN A 94 -5.78 5.45 37.37
CA ASN A 94 -6.59 6.53 37.93
C ASN A 94 -7.93 6.00 38.45
#